data_AF-A0A9N9BSM2-F1
#
_entry.id   AF-A0A9N9BSM2-F1
#
_cell.length_a   1.000
_cell.length_b   1.000
_cell.length_c   1.000
_cell.angle_alpha   90.00
_cell.angle_beta   90.00
_cell.angle_gamma   90.00
#
_symmetry.space_group_name_H-M   'P 1'
#
loop_
_entity.id
_entity.type
_entity.pdbx_description
1 polymer ?
#
loop_
_entity_poly.entity_id
_entity_poly.type
_entity_poly.pdbx_seq_one_letter_code
_entity_poly.pdbx_strand_id
1 'polypeptide(L)' 'MLGRVTDKILTPWFGRNWHTPIAKHMWPFMISASIVYATIWKIESSAQNKPPYDTDPRNPRAIANMKHKEGHH' A
#
# COMPACT_ATOMS: atom_id res chain seq x y z
N MET A 1 0.15 26.98 -16.26
CA MET A 1 -0.79 27.74 -15.40
C MET A 1 -1.03 27.11 -14.02
N LEU A 2 -0.76 25.80 -13.80
CA LEU A 2 -1.03 25.10 -12.53
C LEU A 2 -0.18 25.55 -11.31
N GLY A 3 1.09 25.96 -11.48
CA GLY A 3 1.97 26.26 -10.34
C GLY A 3 1.52 27.44 -9.46
N ARG A 4 0.78 28.41 -10.03
CA ARG A 4 0.35 29.61 -9.31
C ARG A 4 -0.78 29.36 -8.29
N VAL A 5 -1.50 28.24 -8.41
CA VAL A 5 -2.64 27.91 -7.54
C VAL A 5 -2.17 27.08 -6.34
N THR A 6 -1.27 26.13 -6.56
CA THR A 6 -0.64 25.31 -5.49
C THR A 6 0.15 26.15 -4.50
N ASP A 7 0.86 27.17 -4.97
CA ASP A 7 1.67 28.06 -4.12
C ASP A 7 0.80 28.94 -3.21
N LYS A 8 -0.45 29.23 -3.52
CA LYS A 8 -1.30 30.04 -2.62
C LYS A 8 -1.87 29.25 -1.44
N ILE A 9 -1.94 27.91 -1.58
CA ILE A 9 -2.59 27.03 -0.62
C ILE A 9 -1.54 26.34 0.28
N LEU A 10 -0.42 25.89 -0.30
CA LEU A 10 0.56 25.06 0.41
C LEU A 10 1.68 25.86 1.10
N THR A 11 2.06 27.02 0.56
CA THR A 11 3.16 27.84 1.09
C THR A 11 2.99 28.32 2.54
N PRO A 12 1.80 28.69 3.06
CA PRO A 12 1.69 29.09 4.46
C PRO A 12 1.96 27.96 5.47
N TRP A 13 1.88 26.70 5.03
CA TRP A 13 2.08 25.53 5.90
C TRP A 13 3.43 24.85 5.67
N PHE A 14 3.93 24.85 4.43
CA PHE A 14 5.11 24.08 4.04
C PHE A 14 6.26 24.93 3.48
N GLY A 15 6.14 26.26 3.49
CA GLY A 15 7.14 27.17 2.95
C GLY A 15 7.26 27.10 1.43
N ARG A 16 8.28 27.76 0.87
CA ARG A 16 8.51 27.78 -0.59
C ARG A 16 8.90 26.39 -1.08
N ASN A 17 8.10 25.83 -1.99
CA ASN A 17 8.45 24.59 -2.69
C ASN A 17 9.57 24.82 -3.71
N TRP A 18 10.64 24.04 -3.60
CA TRP A 18 11.73 23.99 -4.56
C TRP A 18 11.62 22.73 -5.40
N HIS A 19 11.77 22.85 -6.72
CA HIS A 19 11.70 21.71 -7.64
C HIS A 19 12.96 20.86 -7.54
N THR A 20 13.11 20.08 -6.47
CA THR A 20 14.19 19.11 -6.30
C THR A 20 13.85 17.82 -7.05
N PRO A 21 14.73 17.32 -7.96
CA PRO A 21 14.46 16.13 -8.76
C PRO A 21 14.67 14.83 -7.95
N ILE A 22 13.76 14.58 -7.00
CA ILE A 22 13.78 13.42 -6.09
C ILE A 22 13.60 12.12 -6.89
N ALA A 23 12.58 12.07 -7.74
CA ALA A 23 12.24 10.88 -8.52
C ALA A 23 13.37 10.42 -9.45
N LYS A 24 14.20 11.35 -9.96
CA LYS A 24 15.32 11.05 -10.87
C LYS A 24 16.40 10.17 -10.22
N HIS A 25 16.62 10.31 -8.92
CA HIS A 25 17.67 9.57 -8.22
C HIS A 25 17.11 8.47 -7.32
N MET A 26 15.86 8.62 -6.85
CA MET A 26 15.21 7.66 -5.97
C MET A 26 14.51 6.51 -6.71
N TRP A 27 14.51 6.50 -8.05
CA TRP A 27 13.86 5.44 -8.82
C TRP A 27 14.28 4.00 -8.47
N PRO A 28 15.56 3.65 -8.19
CA PRO A 28 15.89 2.26 -7.87
C PRO A 28 15.29 1.85 -6.52
N PHE A 29 15.17 2.78 -5.56
CA PHE A 29 14.54 2.54 -4.26
C PHE A 29 13.03 2.39 -4.39
N MET A 30 12.38 3.20 -5.24
CA MET A 30 10.95 3.05 -5.49
C MET A 30 10.62 1.70 -6.16
N ILE A 31 11.45 1.27 -7.11
CA ILE A 31 11.29 -0.03 -7.76
C ILE A 31 11.51 -1.16 -6.76
N SER A 32 12.60 -1.13 -5.99
CA SER A 32 12.89 -2.18 -5.02
C SER A 32 11.83 -2.26 -3.92
N ALA A 33 11.33 -1.13 -3.42
CA ALA A 33 10.18 -1.10 -2.50
C ALA A 33 8.94 -1.78 -3.11
N SER A 34 8.66 -1.51 -4.39
CA SER A 34 7.50 -2.10 -5.08
C SER A 34 7.65 -3.62 -5.23
N ILE A 35 8.85 -4.10 -5.56
CA ILE A 35 9.15 -5.53 -5.67
C ILE A 35 9.03 -6.23 -4.32
N VAL A 36 9.60 -5.64 -3.27
CA VAL A 36 9.53 -6.18 -1.90
C VAL A 36 8.08 -6.23 -1.44
N TYR A 37 7.32 -5.16 -1.65
CA TYR A 37 5.91 -5.11 -1.31
C TYR A 37 5.11 -6.21 -2.01
N ALA A 38 5.26 -6.36 -3.33
CA ALA A 38 4.57 -7.41 -4.09
C ALA A 38 4.93 -8.82 -3.61
N THR A 39 6.20 -9.02 -3.23
CA THR A 39 6.69 -10.31 -2.72
C THR A 39 6.09 -10.63 -1.36
N ILE A 40 6.16 -9.70 -0.41
CA ILE A 40 5.58 -9.85 0.92
C ILE A 40 4.08 -10.08 0.82
N TRP A 41 3.38 -9.33 -0.03
CA TRP A 41 1.95 -9.48 -0.23
C TRP A 41 1.55 -10.90 -0.67
N LYS A 42 2.31 -11.52 -1.58
CA LYS A 42 2.08 -12.91 -1.98
C LYS A 42 2.37 -13.90 -0.84
N ILE A 43 3.44 -13.69 -0.09
CA ILE A 43 3.81 -14.55 1.03
C ILE A 43 2.75 -14.48 2.13
N GLU A 44 2.35 -13.27 2.52
CA GLU A 44 1.30 -13.01 3.50
C GLU A 44 -0.01 -13.71 3.10
N SER A 45 -0.42 -13.54 1.84
CA SER A 45 -1.63 -14.16 1.29
C SER A 45 -1.63 -15.69 1.43
N SER A 46 -0.48 -16.33 1.28
CA SER A 46 -0.34 -17.77 1.46
C SER A 46 -0.29 -18.16 2.93
N ALA A 47 0.44 -17.41 3.75
CA ALA A 47 0.61 -17.66 5.18
C ALA A 47 -0.72 -17.57 5.95
N GLN A 48 -1.57 -16.61 5.60
CA GLN A 48 -2.89 -16.40 6.21
C GLN A 48 -3.87 -17.55 5.97
N ASN A 49 -3.64 -18.42 4.99
CA ASN A 49 -4.49 -19.58 4.72
C ASN A 49 -3.96 -20.87 5.37
N LYS A 50 -2.89 -20.78 6.17
CA LYS A 50 -2.33 -21.95 6.85
C LYS A 50 -2.86 -22.04 8.29
N PRO A 51 -3.10 -23.25 8.82
CA PRO A 51 -3.38 -23.45 10.24
C PRO A 51 -2.22 -22.95 11.12
N PRO A 52 -2.48 -22.33 12.29
CA PRO A 52 -3.77 -22.05 12.91
C PRO A 52 -4.42 -20.70 12.49
N TYR A 53 -3.79 -19.97 11.57
CA TYR A 53 -4.18 -18.58 11.22
C TYR A 53 -5.37 -18.50 10.26
N ASP A 54 -5.73 -19.62 9.64
CA ASP A 54 -6.87 -19.78 8.73
C ASP A 54 -8.23 -19.65 9.42
N THR A 55 -8.27 -19.89 10.73
CA THR A 55 -9.47 -19.82 11.57
C THR A 55 -9.44 -18.67 12.58
N ASP A 56 -8.37 -17.87 12.60
CA ASP A 56 -8.26 -16.71 13.49
C ASP A 56 -9.27 -15.63 13.07
N PRO A 57 -10.20 -15.20 13.94
CA PRO A 57 -11.16 -14.14 13.64
C PRO A 57 -10.51 -12.78 13.38
N ARG A 58 -9.24 -12.57 13.73
CA ARG A 58 -8.48 -11.35 13.42
C ARG A 58 -7.98 -11.33 11.98
N ASN A 59 -7.89 -12.48 11.33
CA ASN A 59 -7.44 -12.58 9.95
C ASN A 59 -8.58 -12.15 9.01
N PRO A 60 -8.45 -11.01 8.28
CA PRO A 60 -9.50 -10.54 7.39
C PRO A 60 -9.83 -11.55 6.29
N ARG A 61 -8.87 -12.38 5.89
CA ARG A 61 -9.06 -13.43 4.88
C ARG A 61 -9.80 -14.63 5.42
N ALA A 62 -9.63 -14.98 6.69
CA ALA A 62 -10.43 -16.04 7.33
C ALA A 62 -11.92 -15.68 7.27
N ILE A 63 -12.27 -14.43 7.61
CA ILE A 63 -13.63 -13.91 7.52
C ILE A 63 -14.15 -13.94 6.07
N ALA A 64 -13.35 -13.48 5.11
CA ALA A 64 -13.74 -13.50 3.69
C ALA A 64 -13.96 -14.93 3.17
N ASN A 65 -13.11 -15.88 3.56
CA ASN A 65 -13.22 -17.28 3.20
C ASN A 65 -14.45 -17.95 3.83
N MET A 66 -14.79 -17.62 5.09
CA MET A 66 -16.01 -18.10 5.75
C MET A 66 -17.26 -17.61 5.03
N LYS A 67 -17.34 -16.31 4.72
CA LYS A 67 -18.45 -15.72 3.95
C LYS A 67 -18.61 -16.35 2.56
N HIS A 68 -17.50 -16.62 1.88
CA HIS A 68 -17.54 -17.32 0.60
C HIS A 68 -18.11 -18.74 0.74
N LYS A 69 -17.72 -19.49 1.79
CA LYS A 69 -18.26 -20.83 2.05
C LYS A 69 -19.75 -20.83 2.36
N GLU A 70 -20.25 -19.81 3.07
CA GLU A 70 -21.67 -19.65 3.39
C GLU A 70 -22.53 -19.28 2.17
N GLY A 71 -21.98 -18.54 1.20
CA GLY A 71 -22.68 -18.16 -0.03
C GLY A 71 -22.73 -19.23 -1.13
N HIS A 72 -22.15 -20.42 -0.90
CA HIS A 72 -22.17 -21.56 -1.81
C HIS A 72 -23.10 -22.70 -1.35
N HIS A 73 -24.13 -22.38 -0.55
CA HIS A 73 -25.26 -23.25 -0.23
C HIS A 73 -26.50 -22.90 -1.06
#